data_AF-A0A962ZE57-F1
#
_entry.id   AF-A0A962ZE57-F1
#
_cell.length_a   1.000
_cell.length_b   1.000
_cell.length_c   1.000
_cell.angle_alpha   90.00
_cell.angle_beta   90.00
_cell.angle_gamma   90.00
#
_symmetry.space_group_name_H-M   'P 1'
#
loop_
_entity.id
_entity.type
_entity.pdbx_description
1 polymer ?
#
loop_
_entity_poly.entity_id
_entity_poly.type
_entity_poly.pdbx_seq_one_letter_code
_entity_poly.pdbx_strand_id
1 'polypeptide(L)'
;MGADFATLVDSWRRDTHNRMTAIEQALETGDASALRQTAHSLKGSSSNLGARCVVSVCIELEKLANLKDLAGAAAQLDALRQAVDSAEQELLRLAS
;
A
#
# COMPACT_ATOMS: atom_id res chain seq x y z
N MET A 1 7.04 -7.59 -24.25
CA MET A 1 7.48 -7.01 -22.96
C MET A 1 6.58 -5.87 -22.47
N GLY A 2 6.01 -5.00 -23.32
CA GLY A 2 5.08 -3.94 -22.84
C GLY A 2 3.72 -4.45 -22.33
N ALA A 3 3.09 -5.41 -23.02
CA ALA A 3 1.80 -5.97 -22.62
C ALA A 3 1.83 -6.69 -21.26
N ASP A 4 2.95 -7.35 -20.95
CA ASP A 4 3.12 -8.08 -19.69
C ASP A 4 3.26 -7.11 -18.51
N PHE A 5 4.00 -6.02 -18.68
CA PHE A 5 4.17 -5.01 -17.64
C PHE A 5 2.87 -4.25 -17.35
N ALA A 6 2.14 -3.80 -18.38
CA ALA A 6 0.85 -3.14 -18.22
C ALA A 6 -0.16 -4.03 -17.44
N THR A 7 -0.17 -5.34 -17.73
CA THR A 7 -1.00 -6.32 -17.00
C THR A 7 -0.63 -6.40 -15.52
N LEU A 8 0.67 -6.38 -15.19
CA LEU A 8 1.15 -6.37 -13.81
C LEU A 8 0.76 -5.08 -13.09
N VAL A 9 0.87 -3.93 -13.75
CA VAL A 9 0.44 -2.63 -13.21
C VAL A 9 -1.06 -2.63 -12.91
N ASP A 10 -1.90 -3.09 -13.83
CA ASP A 10 -3.34 -3.18 -13.59
C ASP A 10 -3.72 -4.16 -12.48
N SER A 11 -3.00 -5.28 -12.37
CA SER A 11 -3.19 -6.22 -11.27
C SER A 11 -2.84 -5.58 -9.92
N TRP A 12 -1.73 -4.86 -9.86
CA TRP A 12 -1.30 -4.16 -8.65
C TRP A 12 -2.26 -3.04 -8.25
N ARG A 13 -2.80 -2.28 -9.20
CA ARG A 13 -3.81 -1.23 -8.93
C ARG A 13 -5.06 -1.81 -8.26
N ARG A 14 -5.61 -2.89 -8.82
CA ARG A 14 -6.79 -3.58 -8.25
C ARG A 14 -6.50 -4.13 -6.85
N ASP A 15 -5.35 -4.79 -6.68
CA ASP A 15 -4.92 -5.32 -5.39
C ASP A 15 -4.73 -4.21 -4.35
N THR A 16 -4.08 -3.11 -4.74
CA THR A 16 -3.83 -1.96 -3.87
C THR A 16 -5.12 -1.31 -3.41
N HIS A 17 -6.11 -1.12 -4.29
CA HIS A 17 -7.42 -0.57 -3.89
C HIS A 17 -8.08 -1.42 -2.80
N ASN A 18 -8.10 -2.75 -2.96
CA ASN A 18 -8.65 -3.66 -1.95
C ASN A 18 -7.89 -3.58 -0.63
N ARG A 19 -6.56 -3.44 -0.67
CA ARG A 19 -5.71 -3.31 0.52
C ARG A 19 -5.88 -1.97 1.24
N MET A 20 -6.09 -0.88 0.51
CA MET A 20 -6.40 0.42 1.10
C MET A 20 -7.67 0.34 1.94
N THR A 21 -8.75 -0.22 1.38
CA THR A 21 -10.00 -0.43 2.11
C THR A 21 -9.81 -1.32 3.35
N ALA A 22 -9.02 -2.40 3.25
CA ALA A 22 -8.73 -3.27 4.37
C ALA A 22 -7.88 -2.62 5.46
N ILE A 23 -6.94 -1.74 5.10
CA ILE A 23 -6.15 -0.92 6.05
C ILE A 23 -7.07 0.04 6.81
N GLU A 24 -7.98 0.72 6.11
CA GLU A 24 -8.96 1.63 6.71
C GLU A 24 -9.88 0.89 7.67
N GLN A 25 -10.42 -0.25 7.25
CA GLN A 25 -11.27 -1.09 8.10
C GLN A 25 -10.52 -1.62 9.34
N ALA A 26 -9.25 -2.02 9.20
CA ALA A 26 -8.45 -2.46 10.33
C ALA A 26 -8.24 -1.33 11.36
N LEU A 27 -8.07 -0.09 10.89
CA LEU A 27 -7.97 1.08 11.77
C LEU A 27 -9.29 1.39 12.47
N GLU A 28 -10.41 1.37 11.72
CA GLU A 28 -11.75 1.60 12.27
C GLU A 28 -12.15 0.56 13.33
N THR A 29 -11.77 -0.70 13.11
CA THR A 29 -12.10 -1.81 14.03
C THR A 29 -11.09 -1.99 15.15
N GLY A 30 -9.98 -1.25 15.15
CA GLY A 30 -8.93 -1.38 16.15
C GLY A 30 -8.07 -2.64 15.99
N ASP A 31 -8.07 -3.28 14.82
CA ASP A 31 -7.34 -4.53 14.56
C ASP A 31 -5.90 -4.26 14.06
N ALA A 32 -4.99 -4.11 15.02
CA ALA A 32 -3.57 -3.95 14.73
C ALA A 32 -2.94 -5.14 13.98
N SER A 33 -3.46 -6.36 14.16
CA SER A 33 -2.94 -7.54 13.47
C SER A 33 -3.33 -7.51 11.99
N ALA A 34 -4.59 -7.22 11.69
CA ALA A 34 -5.08 -7.05 10.33
C ALA A 34 -4.38 -5.89 9.61
N LEU A 35 -4.16 -4.76 10.31
CA LEU A 35 -3.42 -3.63 9.77
C LEU A 35 -2.01 -4.05 9.36
N ARG A 36 -1.25 -4.68 10.27
CA ARG A 36 0.11 -5.14 10.01
C ARG A 36 0.16 -6.10 8.82
N GLN A 37 -0.74 -7.08 8.78
CA GLN A 37 -0.73 -8.09 7.72
C GLN A 37 -1.07 -7.48 6.35
N THR A 38 -2.04 -6.57 6.32
CA THR A 38 -2.44 -5.89 5.08
C THR A 38 -1.34 -4.96 4.58
N ALA A 39 -0.71 -4.18 5.46
CA ALA A 39 0.44 -3.34 5.14
C ALA A 39 1.63 -4.17 4.63
N HIS A 40 1.92 -5.32 5.27
CA HIS A 40 2.98 -6.23 4.83
C HIS A 40 2.75 -6.77 3.42
N SER A 41 1.52 -7.18 3.11
CA SER A 41 1.20 -7.66 1.77
C SER A 41 1.25 -6.55 0.73
N LEU A 42 0.76 -5.34 1.03
CA LEU A 42 0.86 -4.18 0.13
C LEU A 42 2.32 -3.79 -0.13
N LYS A 43 3.17 -3.84 0.90
CA LYS A 43 4.62 -3.65 0.76
C LYS A 43 5.22 -4.63 -0.24
N GLY A 44 4.89 -5.92 -0.12
CA GLY A 44 5.40 -6.97 -1.00
C GLY A 44 5.00 -6.76 -2.46
N SER A 45 3.72 -6.51 -2.73
CA SER A 45 3.24 -6.27 -4.10
C SER A 45 3.83 -4.99 -4.70
N SER A 46 3.97 -3.93 -3.89
CA SER A 46 4.59 -2.65 -4.31
C SER A 46 6.09 -2.77 -4.55
N SER A 47 6.79 -3.56 -3.75
CA SER A 47 8.23 -3.82 -3.93
C SER A 47 8.52 -4.52 -5.26
N ASN A 48 7.65 -5.44 -5.70
CA ASN A 48 7.82 -6.15 -6.96
C ASN A 48 7.75 -5.23 -8.19
N LEU A 49 7.02 -4.12 -8.10
CA LEU A 49 6.91 -3.12 -9.18
C LEU A 49 7.85 -1.93 -9.00
N GLY A 50 8.62 -1.88 -7.91
CA GLY A 50 9.50 -0.75 -7.62
C GLY A 50 8.79 0.50 -7.09
N ALA A 51 7.54 0.38 -6.60
CA ALA A 51 6.77 1.47 -6.00
C ALA A 51 7.31 1.81 -4.58
N ARG A 52 8.51 2.38 -4.52
CA ARG A 52 9.29 2.60 -3.29
C ARG A 52 8.61 3.53 -2.28
N CYS A 53 7.86 4.53 -2.75
CA CYS A 53 7.10 5.43 -1.88
C CYS A 53 6.06 4.66 -1.06
N VAL A 54 5.29 3.76 -1.70
CA VAL A 54 4.29 2.91 -1.03
C VAL A 54 4.97 1.97 -0.04
N VAL A 55 6.08 1.34 -0.44
CA VAL A 55 6.89 0.46 0.44
C VAL A 55 7.32 1.19 1.71
N SER A 56 7.77 2.44 1.61
CA SER A 56 8.20 3.23 2.77
C SER A 56 7.06 3.46 3.76
N VAL A 57 5.87 3.83 3.29
CA VAL A 57 4.72 4.07 4.17
C VAL A 57 4.23 2.75 4.79
N CYS A 58 4.22 1.65 4.04
CA CYS A 58 3.85 0.35 4.58
C CYS A 58 4.79 -0.14 5.69
N ILE A 59 6.09 0.16 5.61
CA ILE A 59 7.05 -0.15 6.68
C ILE A 59 6.67 0.60 7.97
N GLU A 60 6.32 1.88 7.87
CA GLU A 60 5.91 2.66 9.04
C GLU A 60 4.58 2.16 9.60
N LEU A 61 3.61 1.80 8.75
CA LEU A 61 2.36 1.18 9.19
C LEU A 61 2.57 -0.16 9.89
N GLU A 62 3.45 -1.04 9.38
CA GLU A 62 3.81 -2.29 10.04
C GLU A 62 4.43 -2.02 11.43
N LYS A 63 5.30 -1.03 11.53
CA LYS A 63 5.94 -0.62 12.79
C LYS A 63 4.92 -0.09 13.80
N LEU A 64 4.05 0.83 13.40
CA LEU A 64 3.00 1.41 14.26
C LEU A 64 2.01 0.35 14.71
N ALA A 65 1.62 -0.56 13.82
CA ALA A 65 0.78 -1.70 14.15
C ALA A 65 1.42 -2.65 15.18
N ASN A 66 2.74 -2.93 15.05
CA ASN A 66 3.46 -3.73 16.06
C ASN A 66 3.48 -3.04 17.44
N LEU A 67 3.57 -1.71 17.46
CA LEU A 67 3.50 -0.91 18.68
C LEU A 67 2.06 -0.72 19.21
N LYS A 68 1.06 -1.23 18.48
CA LYS A 68 -0.38 -0.99 18.71
C LYS A 68 -0.76 0.50 18.72
N ASP A 69 0.03 1.34 18.06
CA ASP A 69 -0.24 2.76 17.89
C ASP A 69 -1.11 2.98 16.65
N LEU A 70 -2.41 2.71 16.80
CA LEU A 70 -3.38 2.85 15.71
C LEU A 70 -3.70 4.31 15.40
N ALA A 71 -3.54 5.22 16.38
CA ALA A 71 -3.69 6.65 16.15
C ALA A 71 -2.56 7.18 15.25
N GLY A 72 -1.32 6.80 15.55
CA GLY A 72 -0.16 7.09 14.70
C GLY A 72 -0.30 6.48 13.31
N ALA A 73 -0.81 5.24 13.21
CA ALA A 73 -1.05 4.58 11.94
C ALA A 73 -2.15 5.28 11.11
N ALA A 74 -3.24 5.72 11.75
CA ALA A 74 -4.29 6.49 11.09
C ALA A 74 -3.75 7.81 10.52
N ALA A 75 -2.81 8.46 11.21
CA ALA A 75 -2.14 9.67 10.72
C ALA A 75 -1.26 9.42 9.46
N GLN A 76 -0.97 8.16 9.10
CA GLN A 76 -0.24 7.81 7.88
C GLN A 76 -1.16 7.53 6.68
N LEU A 77 -2.50 7.54 6.85
CA LEU A 77 -3.42 7.21 5.75
C LEU A 77 -3.31 8.17 4.56
N ASP A 78 -3.23 9.48 4.82
CA ASP A 78 -3.09 10.47 3.75
C ASP A 78 -1.75 10.32 3.02
N ALA A 79 -0.68 10.02 3.76
CA ALA A 79 0.63 9.74 3.17
C ALA A 79 0.60 8.46 2.31
N LEU A 80 -0.11 7.42 2.75
CA LEU A 80 -0.28 6.19 1.97
C LEU A 80 -1.06 6.45 0.68
N ARG A 81 -2.17 7.20 0.75
CA ARG A 81 -2.98 7.58 -0.42
C ARG A 81 -2.15 8.34 -1.44
N GLN A 82 -1.42 9.37 -1.02
CA GLN A 82 -0.53 10.13 -1.89
C GLN A 82 0.58 9.27 -2.51
N ALA A 83 1.15 8.34 -1.73
CA ALA A 83 2.17 7.43 -2.23
C ALA A 83 1.62 6.49 -3.31
N VAL A 84 0.40 5.95 -3.11
CA VAL A 84 -0.29 5.09 -4.09
C VAL A 84 -0.58 5.87 -5.36
N ASP A 85 -1.15 7.06 -5.27
CA ASP A 85 -1.46 7.90 -6.44
C ASP A 85 -0.19 8.22 -7.24
N SER A 86 0.91 8.58 -6.55
CA SER A 86 2.19 8.88 -7.18
C SER A 86 2.79 7.66 -7.88
N ALA A 87 2.75 6.50 -7.21
CA ALA A 87 3.24 5.24 -7.79
C ALA A 87 2.43 4.83 -9.01
N GLU A 88 1.10 4.97 -8.96
CA GLU A 88 0.22 4.64 -10.08
C GLU A 88 0.54 5.49 -11.32
N GLN A 89 0.73 6.80 -11.15
CA GLN A 89 1.10 7.69 -12.25
C GLN A 89 2.45 7.32 -12.88
N GLU A 90 3.46 7.02 -12.05
CA GLU A 90 4.79 6.64 -12.53
C GLU A 90 4.76 5.29 -13.27
N LEU A 91 4.08 4.28 -12.70
CA LEU A 91 3.96 2.96 -13.30
C LEU A 91 3.22 2.98 -14.63
N LEU A 92 2.13 3.76 -14.74
CA LEU A 92 1.39 3.93 -15.99
C LEU A 92 2.24 4.63 -17.08
N ARG A 93 3.07 5.59 -16.68
CA ARG A 93 4.01 6.26 -17.60
C ARG A 93 5.07 5.31 -18.15
N LEU A 94 5.50 4.33 -17.36
CA LEU A 94 6.48 3.31 -17.78
C LEU A 94 5.83 2.18 -18.60
N ALA A 95 4.51 2.01 -18.49
CA ALA A 95 3.75 0.99 -19.22
C ALA A 95 3.23 1.46 -20.59
N SER A 96 3.40 2.75 -20.93
CA SER A 96 3.01 3.36 -22.21
C SER A 96 4.13 3.30 -23.24
#